data_AF-A0A533S7B2-F1
#
_entry.id   AF-A0A533S7B2-F1
#
_cell.length_a   1.000
_cell.length_b   1.000
_cell.length_c   1.000
_cell.angle_alpha   90.00
_cell.angle_beta   90.00
_cell.angle_gamma   90.00
#
_symmetry.space_group_name_H-M   'P 1'
#
loop_
_entity.id
_entity.type
_entity.pdbx_description
1 polymer ?
#
loop_
_entity_poly.entity_id
_entity_poly.type
_entity_poly.pdbx_seq_one_letter_code
_entity_poly.pdbx_strand_id
1 'polypeptide(L)'
;MNIIFIVLGVSALLYIAYRTYGTFLAKKIYELDDARVTPAVEVNDGLDYVPTEPKFLLGQHFSAIAAAGPITGPIIAGIAYGWVPALIWIVLGTIFIGGVQDMGALVASIRNKGRSITETVRTNVSKSAWILF
;
A
#
# COMPACT_ATOMS: atom_id res chain seq x y z
N MET A 1 -20.25 18.42 -15.70
CA MET A 1 -20.09 17.36 -14.68
C MET A 1 -19.63 18.02 -13.39
N ASN A 2 -20.40 17.94 -12.31
CA ASN A 2 -19.90 18.46 -11.03
C ASN A 2 -18.81 17.50 -10.51
N ILE A 3 -17.66 18.04 -10.10
CA ILE A 3 -16.53 17.26 -9.57
C ILE A 3 -16.94 16.37 -8.40
N ILE A 4 -17.97 16.79 -7.64
CA ILE A 4 -18.50 16.02 -6.51
C ILE A 4 -19.00 14.63 -6.93
N PHE A 5 -19.59 14.49 -8.12
CA PHE A 5 -20.06 13.20 -8.62
C PHE A 5 -18.90 12.27 -8.99
N ILE A 6 -17.80 12.84 -9.51
CA ILE A 6 -16.59 12.07 -9.82
C ILE A 6 -15.98 11.57 -8.52
N VAL A 7 -15.82 12.44 -7.52
CA VAL A 7 -15.28 12.07 -6.20
C VAL A 7 -16.12 10.98 -5.57
N LEU A 8 -17.43 11.17 -5.47
CA LEU A 8 -18.33 10.17 -4.86
C LEU A 8 -18.31 8.84 -5.62
N GLY A 9 -18.32 8.88 -6.96
CA GLY A 9 -18.27 7.67 -7.79
C GLY A 9 -16.96 6.89 -7.61
N VAL A 10 -15.82 7.59 -7.63
CA VAL A 10 -14.50 6.97 -7.41
C VAL A 10 -14.37 6.44 -5.99
N SER A 11 -14.81 7.19 -4.97
CA SER A 11 -14.80 6.75 -3.58
C SER A 11 -15.64 5.48 -3.38
N ALA A 12 -16.82 5.41 -3.99
CA ALA A 12 -17.66 4.21 -3.94
C ALA A 12 -16.96 3.00 -4.59
N LEU A 13 -16.33 3.20 -5.75
CA LEU A 13 -15.60 2.15 -6.47
C LEU A 13 -14.40 1.64 -5.65
N LEU A 14 -13.59 2.54 -5.10
CA LEU A 14 -12.48 2.19 -4.22
C LEU A 14 -12.94 1.46 -2.96
N TYR A 15 -14.07 1.88 -2.37
CA TYR A 15 -14.65 1.18 -1.22
C TYR A 15 -15.09 -0.25 -1.57
N ILE A 16 -15.76 -0.44 -2.71
CA ILE A 16 -16.15 -1.77 -3.19
C ILE A 16 -14.91 -2.64 -3.45
N ALA A 17 -13.89 -2.09 -4.08
CA ALA A 17 -12.62 -2.79 -4.35
C ALA A 17 -11.90 -3.18 -3.05
N TYR A 18 -11.85 -2.29 -2.06
CA TYR A 18 -11.29 -2.58 -0.74
C TYR A 18 -12.04 -3.73 -0.05
N ARG A 19 -13.37 -3.73 -0.09
CA ARG A 19 -14.18 -4.78 0.55
C ARG A 19 -14.14 -6.12 -0.20
N THR A 20 -14.04 -6.12 -1.53
CA THR A 20 -14.05 -7.34 -2.33
C THR A 20 -12.62 -7.83 -2.59
N TYR A 21 -11.88 -7.12 -3.44
CA TYR A 21 -10.52 -7.46 -3.83
C TYR A 21 -9.55 -7.39 -2.65
N GLY A 22 -9.65 -6.37 -1.79
CA GLY A 22 -8.83 -6.27 -0.58
C GLY A 22 -9.03 -7.45 0.38
N THR A 23 -10.28 -7.88 0.59
CA THR A 23 -10.57 -9.08 1.40
C THR A 23 -10.04 -10.35 0.74
N PHE A 24 -10.14 -10.46 -0.59
CA PHE A 24 -9.55 -11.58 -1.33
C PHE A 24 -8.03 -11.65 -1.14
N LEU A 25 -7.33 -10.51 -1.31
CA LEU A 25 -5.89 -10.43 -1.07
C LEU A 25 -5.56 -10.82 0.38
N ALA A 26 -6.27 -10.25 1.37
CA ALA A 26 -6.05 -10.53 2.78
C ALA A 26 -6.18 -12.02 3.13
N LYS A 27 -7.25 -12.67 2.65
CA LYS A 27 -7.61 -14.03 3.10
C LYS A 27 -7.03 -15.13 2.23
N LYS A 28 -6.95 -14.93 0.91
CA LYS A 28 -6.59 -15.98 -0.06
C LYS A 28 -5.16 -15.87 -0.57
N ILE A 29 -4.62 -14.65 -0.68
CA ILE A 29 -3.26 -14.45 -1.20
C ILE A 29 -2.27 -14.34 -0.05
N TYR A 30 -2.54 -13.46 0.91
CA TYR A 30 -1.65 -13.20 2.02
C TYR A 30 -1.97 -14.04 3.26
N GLU A 31 -3.14 -14.65 3.36
CA GLU A 31 -3.53 -15.48 4.52
C GLU A 31 -3.24 -14.78 5.86
N LEU A 32 -3.75 -13.54 5.99
CA LEU A 32 -3.61 -12.75 7.21
C LEU A 32 -4.38 -13.42 8.35
N ASP A 33 -3.75 -13.42 9.52
CA ASP A 33 -4.23 -14.10 10.71
C ASP A 33 -4.04 -13.19 11.92
N ASP A 34 -5.16 -12.77 12.50
CA ASP A 34 -5.21 -11.85 13.65
C ASP A 34 -4.66 -12.50 14.93
N ALA A 35 -4.50 -13.83 14.96
CA ALA A 35 -3.88 -14.53 16.08
C ALA A 35 -2.35 -14.47 16.05
N ARG A 36 -1.73 -14.04 14.94
CA ARG A 36 -0.27 -13.93 14.85
C ARG A 36 0.21 -12.68 15.59
N VAL A 37 1.08 -12.89 16.57
CA VAL A 37 1.76 -11.81 17.28
C VAL A 37 2.65 -11.05 16.31
N THR A 38 2.54 -9.72 16.29
CA THR A 38 3.38 -8.87 15.45
C THR A 38 4.76 -8.67 16.09
N PRO A 39 5.80 -8.37 15.31
CA PRO A 39 7.15 -8.10 15.85
C PRO A 39 7.16 -6.98 16.90
N ALA A 40 6.26 -5.99 16.76
CA ALA A 40 6.11 -4.90 17.70
C ALA A 40 5.78 -5.38 19.13
N VAL A 41 4.98 -6.46 19.25
CA VAL A 41 4.59 -7.06 20.53
C VAL A 41 5.58 -8.14 20.97
N GLU A 42 6.10 -8.93 20.03
CA GLU A 42 7.06 -10.01 20.32
C GLU A 42 8.39 -9.48 20.87
N VAL A 43 8.96 -8.46 20.23
CA VAL A 43 10.28 -7.91 20.61
C VAL A 43 10.14 -6.85 21.70
N ASN A 44 9.20 -5.91 21.53
CA ASN A 44 8.82 -4.87 22.51
C ASN A 44 10.01 -4.25 23.28
N ASP A 45 11.00 -3.73 22.53
CA ASP A 45 12.25 -3.21 23.11
C ASP A 45 12.15 -1.75 23.58
N GLY A 46 11.02 -1.08 23.33
CA GLY A 46 10.79 0.32 23.71
C GLY A 46 11.50 1.33 22.81
N LEU A 47 12.17 0.89 21.74
CA LEU A 47 12.94 1.72 20.81
C LEU A 47 12.44 1.52 19.37
N ASP A 48 12.77 0.37 18.77
CA ASP A 48 12.43 0.05 17.38
C ASP A 48 11.10 -0.73 17.29
N TYR A 49 10.76 -1.48 18.33
CA TYR A 49 9.55 -2.28 18.42
C TYR A 49 8.70 -1.80 19.58
N VAL A 50 7.65 -1.04 19.25
CA VAL A 50 6.69 -0.53 20.23
C VAL A 50 5.26 -0.82 19.75
N PRO A 51 4.45 -1.55 20.54
CA PRO A 51 3.04 -1.75 20.23
C PRO A 51 2.34 -0.41 20.05
N THR A 52 1.85 -0.15 18.84
CA THR A 52 1.26 1.14 18.47
C THR A 52 -0.13 0.90 17.89
N GLU A 53 -1.09 1.74 18.27
CA GLU A 53 -2.44 1.63 17.72
C GLU A 53 -2.45 1.95 16.21
N PRO A 54 -3.25 1.22 15.39
CA PRO A 54 -3.28 1.40 13.93
C PRO A 54 -3.59 2.84 13.48
N LYS A 55 -4.37 3.59 14.26
CA LYS A 55 -4.74 4.97 13.95
C LYS A 55 -3.53 5.92 13.84
N PHE A 56 -2.49 5.68 14.64
CA PHE A 56 -1.27 6.48 14.61
C PHE A 56 -0.37 6.06 13.43
N LEU A 57 -0.31 4.77 13.13
CA LEU A 57 0.43 4.24 11.98
C LEU A 57 -0.14 4.77 10.65
N LEU A 58 -1.46 4.91 10.55
CA LEU A 58 -2.12 5.39 9.34
C LEU A 58 -1.62 6.78 8.93
N GLY A 59 -1.42 7.70 9.88
CA GLY A 59 -0.91 9.04 9.59
C GLY A 59 0.50 9.01 9.00
N GLN A 60 1.38 8.17 9.54
CA GLN A 60 2.74 8.01 9.04
C GLN A 60 2.76 7.40 7.64
N HIS A 61 1.98 6.33 7.40
CA HIS A 61 1.86 5.73 6.08
C HIS A 61 1.28 6.70 5.05
N PHE A 62 0.25 7.46 5.43
CA PHE A 62 -0.34 8.48 4.57
C PHE A 62 0.66 9.58 4.21
N SER A 63 1.39 10.10 5.19
CA SER A 63 2.42 11.11 4.97
C SER A 63 3.55 10.61 4.06
N ALA A 64 3.89 9.32 4.13
CA ALA A 64 4.96 8.75 3.32
C ALA A 64 4.61 8.66 1.82
N ILE A 65 3.31 8.56 1.49
CA ILE A 65 2.84 8.50 0.08
C ILE A 65 2.36 9.86 -0.45
N ALA A 66 2.02 10.79 0.45
CA ALA A 66 1.56 12.14 0.11
C ALA A 66 2.73 13.03 -0.37
N ALA A 67 3.24 12.75 -1.57
CA ALA A 67 4.30 13.51 -2.23
C ALA A 67 3.76 14.33 -3.43
N ALA A 68 4.63 15.09 -4.09
CA ALA A 68 4.28 15.82 -5.30
C ALA A 68 3.88 14.89 -6.48
N GLY A 69 4.39 13.65 -6.50
CA GLY A 69 4.16 12.68 -7.57
C GLY A 69 2.67 12.36 -7.82
N PRO A 70 1.89 12.01 -6.77
CA PRO A 70 0.44 11.85 -6.86
C PRO A 70 -0.35 13.07 -7.35
N ILE A 71 0.26 14.25 -7.41
CA ILE A 71 -0.36 15.48 -7.94
C ILE A 71 0.07 15.71 -9.39
N THR A 72 1.38 15.75 -9.64
CA THR A 72 1.93 16.07 -10.96
C THR A 72 1.66 14.98 -11.98
N GLY A 73 1.73 13.70 -11.60
CA GLY A 73 1.48 12.56 -12.48
C GLY A 73 0.08 12.61 -13.11
N PRO A 74 -1.01 12.65 -12.32
CA PRO A 74 -2.37 12.77 -12.84
C PRO A 74 -2.62 13.99 -13.72
N ILE A 75 -2.04 15.14 -13.37
CA ILE A 75 -2.18 16.37 -14.17
C ILE A 75 -1.51 16.19 -15.53
N ILE A 76 -0.27 15.68 -15.56
CA ILE A 76 0.46 15.43 -16.81
C ILE A 76 -0.30 14.41 -17.66
N ALA A 77 -0.78 13.31 -17.06
CA ALA A 77 -1.55 12.29 -17.77
C ALA A 77 -2.87 12.85 -18.33
N GLY A 78 -3.55 13.70 -17.56
CA GLY A 78 -4.78 14.37 -17.99
C GLY A 78 -4.56 15.32 -19.16
N ILE A 79 -3.44 16.07 -19.17
CA ILE A 79 -3.07 16.97 -20.27
C ILE A 79 -2.63 16.18 -21.51
N ALA A 80 -1.85 15.11 -21.34
CA ALA A 80 -1.26 14.36 -22.45
C ALA A 80 -2.24 13.38 -23.13
N TYR A 81 -3.09 12.71 -22.34
CA TYR A 81 -3.94 11.61 -22.81
C TYR A 81 -5.44 11.85 -22.58
N GLY A 82 -5.80 12.99 -21.98
CA GLY A 82 -7.17 13.33 -21.62
C GLY A 82 -7.58 12.85 -20.22
N TRP A 83 -8.50 13.59 -19.61
CA TRP A 83 -8.91 13.39 -18.22
C TRP A 83 -9.65 12.07 -17.97
N VAL A 84 -10.48 11.60 -18.91
CA VAL A 84 -11.23 10.34 -18.73
C VAL A 84 -10.29 9.13 -18.75
N PRO A 85 -9.41 8.96 -19.77
CA PRO A 85 -8.40 7.90 -19.75
C PRO A 85 -7.48 7.98 -18.53
N ALA A 86 -7.05 9.18 -18.14
CA ALA A 86 -6.21 9.36 -16.95
C ALA A 86 -6.91 8.90 -15.67
N LEU A 87 -8.19 9.25 -15.48
CA LEU A 87 -8.97 8.80 -14.32
C LEU A 87 -9.15 7.28 -14.29
N ILE A 88 -9.46 6.65 -15.42
CA ILE A 88 -9.61 5.19 -15.51
C ILE A 88 -8.27 4.53 -15.14
N TRP A 89 -7.17 5.01 -15.71
CA TRP A 89 -5.84 4.49 -15.42
C TRP A 89 -5.47 4.62 -13.94
N ILE A 90 -5.72 5.78 -13.32
CA ILE A 90 -5.46 6.00 -11.90
C ILE A 90 -6.30 5.04 -11.05
N VAL A 91 -7.62 4.97 -11.28
CA VAL A 91 -8.52 4.16 -10.47
C VAL A 91 -8.16 2.67 -10.58
N LEU A 92 -7.99 2.15 -11.80
CA LEU A 92 -7.63 0.75 -12.00
C LEU A 92 -6.21 0.46 -11.49
N GLY A 93 -5.26 1.37 -11.74
CA GLY A 93 -3.88 1.25 -11.27
C GLY A 93 -3.79 1.20 -9.74
N THR A 94 -4.54 2.06 -9.04
CA THR A 94 -4.60 2.04 -7.57
C THR A 94 -5.17 0.72 -7.04
N ILE A 95 -6.19 0.16 -7.69
CA ILE A 95 -6.83 -1.08 -7.21
C ILE A 95 -5.95 -2.30 -7.45
N PHE A 96 -5.45 -2.47 -8.68
CA PHE A 96 -4.83 -3.73 -9.09
C PHE A 96 -3.31 -3.76 -8.95
N ILE A 97 -2.66 -2.59 -8.93
CA ILE A 97 -1.20 -2.50 -8.83
C ILE A 97 -0.84 -1.90 -7.47
N GLY A 98 -1.25 -0.66 -7.20
CA GLY A 98 -0.86 0.08 -5.99
C GLY A 98 -1.27 -0.64 -4.70
N GLY A 99 -2.55 -0.99 -4.56
CA GLY A 99 -3.06 -1.67 -3.37
C GLY A 99 -2.41 -3.03 -3.12
N VAL A 100 -2.12 -3.79 -4.18
CA VAL A 100 -1.43 -5.09 -4.08
C VAL A 100 0.02 -4.90 -3.67
N GLN A 101 0.71 -3.94 -4.29
CA GLN A 101 2.10 -3.62 -3.99
C GLN A 101 2.29 -3.16 -2.54
N ASP A 102 1.47 -2.22 -2.08
CA ASP A 102 1.54 -1.68 -0.72
C ASP A 102 1.23 -2.75 0.33
N MET A 103 0.18 -3.55 0.10
CA MET A 103 -0.18 -4.65 0.99
C MET A 103 0.91 -5.73 1.02
N GLY A 104 1.44 -6.11 -0.14
CA GLY A 104 2.51 -7.09 -0.25
C GLY A 104 3.79 -6.63 0.44
N ALA A 105 4.17 -5.37 0.27
CA ALA A 105 5.33 -4.78 0.94
C ALA A 105 5.16 -4.79 2.47
N LEU A 106 4.00 -4.38 2.97
CA LEU A 106 3.71 -4.39 4.41
C LEU A 106 3.76 -5.81 4.99
N VAL A 107 3.11 -6.77 4.32
CA VAL A 107 3.07 -8.17 4.76
C VAL A 107 4.47 -8.80 4.74
N ALA A 108 5.25 -8.55 3.69
CA ALA A 108 6.63 -9.03 3.59
C ALA A 108 7.49 -8.46 4.71
N SER A 109 7.38 -7.15 4.99
CA SER A 109 8.13 -6.48 6.06
C SER A 109 7.78 -7.05 7.44
N ILE A 110 6.48 -7.13 7.79
CA ILE A 110 6.02 -7.64 9.10
C ILE A 110 6.49 -9.09 9.31
N ARG A 111 6.38 -9.94 8.28
CA ARG A 111 6.85 -11.34 8.36
C ARG A 111 8.36 -11.49 8.51
N ASN A 112 9.13 -10.46 8.13
CA ASN A 112 10.57 -10.41 8.28
C ASN A 112 11.00 -9.46 9.41
N LYS A 113 10.23 -9.43 10.51
CA LYS A 113 10.52 -8.64 11.72
C LYS A 113 10.57 -7.14 11.45
N GLY A 114 9.67 -6.60 10.63
CA GLY A 114 9.60 -5.15 10.35
C GLY A 114 10.79 -4.61 9.53
N ARG A 115 11.57 -5.48 8.89
CA ARG A 115 12.72 -5.06 8.09
C ARG A 115 12.31 -4.39 6.78
N SER A 116 13.23 -3.61 6.21
CA SER A 116 13.04 -3.02 4.89
C SER A 116 12.86 -4.10 3.81
N ILE A 117 12.22 -3.73 2.70
CA ILE A 117 12.09 -4.62 1.54
C ILE A 117 13.47 -5.00 0.99
N THR A 118 14.43 -4.08 0.99
CA THR A 118 15.80 -4.36 0.55
C THR A 118 16.45 -5.45 1.40
N GLU A 119 16.34 -5.39 2.73
CA GLU A 119 16.88 -6.42 3.62
C GLU A 119 16.10 -7.74 3.50
N THR A 120 14.79 -7.67 3.24
CA THR A 120 13.96 -8.85 2.95
C THR A 120 14.41 -9.55 1.66
N VAL A 121 14.71 -8.80 0.59
CA VAL A 121 15.25 -9.33 -0.67
C VAL A 121 16.64 -9.94 -0.48
N ARG A 122 17.49 -9.28 0.31
CA ARG A 122 18.84 -9.79 0.63
C ARG A 122 18.79 -11.16 1.30
N THR A 123 17.86 -11.34 2.23
CA THR A 123 17.74 -12.56 3.05
C THR A 123 16.98 -13.68 2.34
N ASN A 124 15.97 -13.36 1.52
CA ASN A 124 15.08 -14.35 0.92
C ASN A 124 15.32 -14.62 -0.58
N VAL A 125 16.02 -13.74 -1.30
CA VAL A 125 16.23 -13.87 -2.76
C VAL A 125 17.71 -14.11 -3.08
N SER A 126 18.54 -13.06 -3.04
CA SER A 126 20.00 -13.17 -3.23
C SER A 126 20.70 -11.84 -2.92
N LYS A 127 22.01 -11.92 -2.65
CA LYS A 127 22.86 -10.74 -2.53
C LYS A 127 22.93 -9.92 -3.83
N SER A 128 22.91 -10.58 -4.98
CA SER A 128 22.94 -9.90 -6.29
C SER A 128 21.66 -9.10 -6.53
N ALA A 129 20.50 -9.65 -6.17
CA ALA A 129 19.23 -8.91 -6.24
C ALA A 129 19.22 -7.71 -5.30
N TRP A 130 19.79 -7.84 -4.09
CA TRP A 130 19.93 -6.73 -3.14
C TRP A 130 20.80 -5.58 -3.65
N ILE A 131 21.89 -5.86 -4.38
CA ILE A 131 22.78 -4.82 -4.93
C ILE A 131 22.11 -4.02 -6.06
N LEU A 132 21.12 -4.61 -6.75
CA LEU A 132 20.43 -3.98 -7.88
C LEU A 132 19.30 -3.02 -7.45
N PHE A 133 18.90 -3.05 -6.17
CA PHE A 133 17.90 -2.16 -5.58
C PHE A 133 18.55 -1.01 -4.81
#